data_AF-A0A183HEV5-F1
#
_entry.id   AF-A0A183HEV5-F1
#
_cell.length_a   1.000
_cell.length_b   1.000
_cell.length_c   1.000
_cell.angle_alpha   90.00
_cell.angle_beta   90.00
_cell.angle_gamma   90.00
#
_symmetry.space_group_name_H-M   'P 1'
#
loop_
_entity.id
_entity.type
_entity.pdbx_description
1 polymer ?
#
loop_
_entity_poly.entity_id
_entity_poly.type
_entity_poly.pdbx_seq_one_letter_code
_entity_poly.pdbx_strand_id
1 'polypeptide(L)'
;MRRLPPPPEYFQLPAIEKAAYLFYCILYRHHYLPVDLFHKKFNREYFNYMCKGDSAEIALWKICKHTQEEYIAKRSINQLKAYEMSQKQLFSDDHETLDSRQSERGSQVEDDSDQLSVDSAAKEPMKFRVPHSFLKFGVGGKAIILNVRNSENILEIRDLKSLFGNHKLQRISNVIESFRGPLVAGFTPTHSVLLYVQRQIELILKSEAYLLNPSSSLESDCLLIWQLLEMLVQQQGRVTGPDLSRLLMATCDVSEQRRHYKEKSRSFTPTNFNERSVDSKAYDRFTQLLLGGHIKEALDSAIKDGLYSDAMILARRMCVGEPHELEKIETAFLSHRSEMNPVMTLFSVANGQPAPVL
;
A
#
# COMPACT_ATOMS: atom_id res chain seq x y z
N MET A 1 13.96 18.78 -3.59
CA MET A 1 14.86 19.40 -4.59
C MET A 1 14.14 20.17 -5.73
N ARG A 2 12.80 20.27 -5.78
CA ARG A 2 12.08 20.95 -6.90
C ARG A 2 12.06 22.49 -6.87
N ARG A 3 12.80 23.18 -5.99
CA ARG A 3 12.63 24.64 -5.80
C ARG A 3 13.81 25.53 -6.18
N LEU A 4 14.99 24.99 -6.45
CA LEU A 4 16.17 25.78 -6.84
C LEU A 4 17.05 24.92 -7.76
N PRO A 5 17.11 25.18 -9.08
CA PRO A 5 18.05 24.49 -9.96
C PRO A 5 19.49 24.90 -9.59
N PRO A 6 20.46 23.97 -9.57
CA PRO A 6 21.84 24.30 -9.27
C PRO A 6 22.43 25.26 -10.32
N PRO A 7 23.35 26.15 -9.92
CA PRO A 7 23.97 27.12 -10.82
C PRO A 7 24.76 26.43 -11.94
N PRO A 8 24.99 27.09 -13.10
CA PRO A 8 25.66 26.48 -14.24
C PRO A 8 27.07 25.96 -13.91
N GLU A 9 27.81 26.63 -13.02
CA GLU A 9 29.17 26.19 -12.63
C GLU A 9 29.17 24.85 -11.87
N TYR A 10 28.05 24.47 -11.23
CA TYR A 10 27.93 23.19 -10.55
C TYR A 10 28.12 21.99 -11.49
N PHE A 11 27.68 22.11 -12.75
CA PHE A 11 27.77 21.00 -13.71
C PHE A 11 29.21 20.68 -14.11
N GLN A 12 30.14 21.62 -13.89
CA GLN A 12 31.57 21.45 -14.18
C GLN A 12 32.34 20.73 -13.06
N LEU A 13 31.72 20.56 -11.88
CA LEU A 13 32.36 19.90 -10.74
C LEU A 13 32.47 18.37 -10.94
N PRO A 14 33.51 17.72 -10.38
CA PRO A 14 33.63 16.26 -10.36
C PRO A 14 32.54 15.61 -9.49
N ALA A 15 32.27 14.33 -9.72
CA ALA A 15 31.13 13.62 -9.11
C ALA A 15 31.12 13.65 -7.57
N ILE A 16 32.29 13.57 -6.94
CA ILE A 16 32.42 13.59 -5.48
C ILE A 16 32.13 14.97 -4.88
N GLU A 17 32.56 16.03 -5.57
CA GLU A 17 32.28 17.42 -5.20
C GLU A 17 30.80 17.77 -5.40
N LYS A 18 30.19 17.24 -6.47
CA LYS A 18 28.75 17.39 -6.73
C LYS A 18 27.91 16.85 -5.58
N ALA A 19 28.25 15.66 -5.07
CA ALA A 19 27.56 15.06 -3.92
C ALA A 19 27.67 15.95 -2.66
N ALA A 20 28.88 16.45 -2.34
CA ALA A 20 29.10 17.35 -1.22
C ALA A 20 28.36 18.69 -1.38
N TYR A 21 28.34 19.25 -2.58
CA TYR A 21 27.66 20.51 -2.90
C TYR A 21 26.14 20.39 -2.75
N LEU A 22 25.56 19.28 -3.22
CA LEU A 22 24.13 19.00 -3.03
C LEU A 22 23.80 18.83 -1.55
N PHE A 23 24.65 18.13 -0.80
CA PHE A 23 24.48 17.98 0.66
C PHE A 23 24.44 19.34 1.36
N TYR A 24 25.37 20.24 1.03
CA TYR A 24 25.36 21.62 1.54
C TYR A 24 24.06 22.36 1.19
N CYS A 25 23.63 22.31 -0.07
CA CYS A 25 22.42 22.98 -0.54
C CYS A 25 21.15 22.47 0.19
N ILE A 26 21.08 21.18 0.50
CA ILE A 26 19.97 20.60 1.26
C ILE A 26 20.00 21.10 2.71
N LEU A 27 21.19 21.12 3.32
CA LEU A 27 21.38 21.47 4.72
C LEU A 27 21.07 22.94 4.99
N TYR A 28 21.57 23.84 4.16
CA TYR A 28 21.46 25.29 4.33
C TYR A 28 20.32 25.96 3.53
N ARG A 29 19.65 25.21 2.64
CA ARG A 29 18.54 25.67 1.77
C ARG A 29 18.87 26.86 0.87
N HIS A 30 20.15 27.07 0.53
CA HIS A 30 20.64 28.04 -0.45
C HIS A 30 21.89 27.51 -1.18
N HIS A 31 22.26 28.13 -2.30
CA HIS A 31 23.44 27.78 -3.07
C HIS A 31 24.71 28.33 -2.42
N TYR A 32 25.80 27.56 -2.44
CA TYR A 32 27.11 28.08 -2.07
C TYR A 32 27.65 28.92 -3.23
N LEU A 33 27.65 30.24 -3.05
CA LEU A 33 28.11 31.19 -4.06
C LEU A 33 29.33 31.95 -3.54
N PRO A 34 30.36 32.15 -4.39
CA PRO A 34 30.62 31.52 -5.69
C PRO A 34 31.01 30.03 -5.57
N VAL A 35 30.68 29.24 -6.60
CA VAL A 35 30.95 27.79 -6.65
C VAL A 35 32.45 27.49 -6.63
N ASP A 36 33.30 28.36 -7.19
CA ASP A 36 34.75 28.20 -7.15
C ASP A 36 35.35 28.23 -5.74
N LEU A 37 34.74 29.01 -4.84
CA LEU A 37 35.17 29.03 -3.43
C LEU A 37 34.78 27.74 -2.72
N PHE A 38 33.62 27.16 -3.07
CA PHE A 38 33.24 25.83 -2.58
C PHE A 38 34.26 24.79 -3.03
N HIS A 39 34.59 24.77 -4.33
CA HIS A 39 35.58 23.86 -4.91
C HIS A 39 36.93 23.95 -4.18
N LYS A 40 37.47 25.16 -4.00
CA LYS A 40 38.75 25.37 -3.28
C LYS A 40 38.68 24.90 -1.83
N LYS A 41 37.59 25.21 -1.13
CA LYS A 41 37.41 24.82 0.29
C LYS A 41 37.26 23.31 0.42
N PHE A 42 36.42 22.69 -0.41
CA PHE A 42 36.22 21.25 -0.42
C PHE A 42 37.53 20.52 -0.74
N ASN A 43 38.23 20.91 -1.80
CA ASN A 43 39.47 20.24 -2.20
C ASN A 43 40.56 20.36 -1.15
N ARG A 44 40.69 21.51 -0.48
CA ARG A 44 41.64 21.65 0.62
C ARG A 44 41.39 20.62 1.74
N GLU A 45 40.14 20.48 2.19
CA GLU A 45 39.80 19.51 3.23
C GLU A 45 39.88 18.07 2.73
N TYR A 46 39.45 17.83 1.49
CA TYR A 46 39.51 16.51 0.85
C TYR A 46 40.96 16.02 0.73
N PHE A 47 41.88 16.84 0.21
CA PHE A 47 43.30 16.51 0.14
C PHE A 47 43.91 16.29 1.53
N ASN A 48 43.51 17.06 2.55
CA ASN A 48 43.98 16.86 3.93
C ASN A 48 43.62 15.46 4.46
N TYR A 49 42.40 14.98 4.20
CA TYR A 49 41.99 13.63 4.59
C TYR A 49 42.66 12.54 3.73
N MET A 50 42.80 12.78 2.42
CA MET A 50 43.52 11.86 1.53
C MET A 50 44.99 11.70 1.93
N CYS A 51 45.67 12.78 2.34
CA CYS A 51 47.05 12.73 2.85
C CYS A 51 47.18 11.96 4.17
N LYS A 52 46.09 11.84 4.95
CA LYS A 52 46.04 11.02 6.17
C LYS A 52 45.77 9.54 5.89
N GLY A 53 45.68 9.14 4.62
CA GLY A 53 45.45 7.76 4.19
C GLY A 53 43.98 7.34 4.20
N ASP A 54 43.03 8.28 4.32
CA ASP A 54 41.60 7.97 4.21
C ASP A 54 41.24 7.62 2.75
N SER A 55 40.26 6.71 2.56
CA SER A 55 39.67 6.48 1.25
C SER A 55 38.81 7.67 0.82
N ALA A 56 38.59 7.81 -0.49
CA ALA A 56 37.77 8.88 -1.07
C ALA A 56 36.38 9.01 -0.42
N GLU A 57 35.74 7.88 -0.12
CA GLU A 57 34.42 7.82 0.51
C GLU A 57 34.45 8.24 1.98
N ILE A 58 35.47 7.80 2.72
CA ILE A 58 35.66 8.16 4.14
C ILE A 58 35.97 9.66 4.26
N ALA A 59 36.80 10.20 3.37
CA ALA A 59 37.10 11.63 3.31
C ALA A 59 35.82 12.45 3.05
N LEU A 60 35.02 12.05 2.05
CA LEU A 60 33.73 12.69 1.77
C LEU A 60 32.79 12.64 2.98
N TRP A 61 32.66 11.47 3.61
CA TRP A 61 31.79 11.31 4.78
C TRP A 61 32.22 12.20 5.95
N LYS A 62 33.53 12.29 6.25
CA LYS A 62 34.06 13.17 7.30
C LYS A 62 33.75 14.64 7.01
N ILE A 63 33.91 15.08 5.76
CA ILE A 63 33.59 16.45 5.34
C ILE A 63 32.10 16.75 5.49
N CYS A 64 31.22 15.84 5.03
CA CYS A 64 29.77 16.00 5.18
C CYS A 64 29.35 16.01 6.66
N LYS A 65 29.91 15.12 7.48
CA LYS A 65 29.64 15.05 8.92
C LYS A 65 30.06 16.35 9.62
N HIS A 66 31.27 16.83 9.36
CA HIS A 66 31.75 18.10 9.91
C HIS A 66 30.85 19.28 9.50
N THR A 67 30.44 19.33 8.24
CA THR A 67 29.52 20.35 7.71
C THR A 67 28.16 20.31 8.42
N GLN A 68 27.65 19.11 8.72
CA GLN A 68 26.41 18.92 9.46
C GLN A 68 26.51 19.41 10.90
N GLU A 69 27.61 19.08 11.59
CA GLU A 69 27.88 19.52 12.96
C GLU A 69 28.01 21.05 13.04
N GLU A 70 28.72 21.66 12.09
CA GLU A 70 28.86 23.13 11.99
C GLU A 70 27.50 23.81 11.80
N TYR A 71 26.62 23.24 10.98
CA TYR A 71 25.26 23.75 10.79
C TYR A 71 24.42 23.65 12.07
N ILE A 72 24.48 22.51 12.77
CA ILE A 72 23.74 22.32 14.03
C ILE A 72 24.23 23.32 15.08
N ALA A 73 25.55 23.50 15.21
CA ALA A 73 26.14 24.46 16.14
C ALA A 73 25.77 25.91 15.81
N LYS A 74 25.79 26.30 14.52
CA LYS A 74 25.33 27.65 14.11
C LYS A 74 23.84 27.86 14.40
N ARG A 75 23.02 26.83 14.19
CA ARG A 75 21.59 26.89 14.49
C ARG A 75 21.31 27.04 15.98
N SER A 76 22.03 26.31 16.85
CA SER A 76 21.87 26.43 18.30
C SER A 76 22.34 27.79 18.81
N ILE A 77 23.43 28.35 18.29
CA ILE A 77 23.89 29.70 18.60
C ILE A 77 22.86 30.75 18.18
N ASN A 78 22.30 30.64 16.98
CA ASN A 78 21.25 31.57 16.52
C ASN A 78 19.97 31.45 17.34
N GLN A 79 19.61 30.24 17.79
CA GLN A 79 18.49 30.03 18.71
C GLN A 79 18.78 30.65 20.09
N LEU A 80 20.00 30.52 20.61
CA LEU A 80 20.41 31.14 21.87
C LEU A 80 20.39 32.67 21.77
N LYS A 81 20.93 33.25 20.69
CA LYS A 81 20.88 34.70 20.44
C LYS A 81 19.46 35.22 20.30
N ALA A 82 18.57 34.48 19.63
CA ALA A 82 17.16 34.84 19.54
C ALA A 82 16.47 34.79 20.90
N TYR A 83 16.82 33.79 21.72
CA TYR A 83 16.33 33.68 23.10
C TYR A 83 16.83 34.85 23.96
N GLU A 84 18.12 35.19 23.91
CA GLU A 84 18.71 36.33 24.62
C GLU A 84 18.11 37.67 24.15
N MET A 85 17.92 37.87 22.85
CA MET A 85 17.26 39.08 22.34
C MET A 85 15.80 39.15 22.78
N SER A 86 15.08 38.02 22.83
CA SER A 86 13.71 38.00 23.35
C SER A 86 13.63 38.29 24.84
N GLN A 87 14.59 37.81 25.63
CA GLN A 87 14.69 38.19 27.05
C GLN A 87 15.00 39.68 27.20
N LYS A 88 15.94 40.21 26.42
CA LYS A 88 16.27 41.64 26.45
C LYS A 88 15.09 42.52 26.05
N GLN A 89 14.24 42.11 25.12
CA GLN A 89 13.01 42.85 24.78
C GLN A 89 11.91 42.74 25.84
N LEU A 90 11.87 41.64 26.61
CA LEU A 90 10.90 41.45 27.69
C LEU A 90 11.31 42.16 28.99
N PHE A 91 12.60 42.48 29.14
CA PHE A 91 13.18 43.10 30.33
C PHE A 91 13.98 44.37 30.02
N SER A 92 13.84 44.95 28.82
CA SER A 92 14.33 46.29 28.52
C SER A 92 13.40 47.27 29.24
N ASP A 93 13.75 47.49 30.50
CA ASP A 93 13.14 48.45 31.42
C ASP A 93 13.58 49.86 31.00
N ASP A 94 13.20 50.28 29.79
CA ASP A 94 13.19 51.69 29.40
C ASP A 94 11.88 52.32 29.89
N HIS A 95 11.58 52.11 31.16
CA HIS A 95 10.82 53.08 31.93
C HIS A 95 11.82 54.11 32.46
N GLU A 96 12.31 54.98 31.57
CA GLU A 96 12.87 56.24 32.04
C GLU A 96 11.74 56.99 32.76
N THR A 97 11.90 57.00 34.07
CA THR A 97 11.07 57.62 35.08
C THR A 97 10.83 59.09 34.76
N LEU A 98 9.58 59.44 34.50
CA LEU A 98 9.06 60.80 34.61
C LEU A 98 9.09 61.25 36.09
N ASP A 99 10.26 61.63 36.61
CA ASP A 99 10.31 62.67 37.64
C ASP A 99 11.73 63.25 37.82
N SER A 100 11.94 64.44 37.26
CA SER A 100 12.90 65.42 37.78
C SER A 100 12.54 66.80 37.25
N ARG A 101 12.03 67.64 38.15
CA ARG A 101 11.71 69.06 37.92
C ARG A 101 12.98 69.88 37.66
N GLN A 102 12.80 70.91 36.82
CA GLN A 102 13.61 72.14 36.65
C GLN A 102 14.98 72.02 35.96
N SER A 103 15.07 72.55 34.72
CA SER A 103 15.89 73.74 34.42
C SER A 103 15.67 74.23 32.98
N GLU A 104 15.42 75.53 32.85
CA GLU A 104 15.45 76.28 31.59
C GLU A 104 16.84 76.23 30.93
N ARG A 105 16.89 76.04 29.60
CA ARG A 105 17.66 76.85 28.61
C ARG A 105 18.01 76.03 27.35
N GLY A 106 17.58 76.56 26.20
CA GLY A 106 18.51 76.83 25.11
C GLY A 106 18.60 75.82 23.95
N SER A 107 18.43 76.38 22.74
CA SER A 107 19.06 76.02 21.45
C SER A 107 18.65 74.73 20.74
N GLN A 108 17.61 74.86 19.93
CA GLN A 108 17.65 74.75 18.45
C GLN A 108 19.04 74.45 17.85
N VAL A 109 19.23 73.26 17.26
CA VAL A 109 19.81 73.01 15.91
C VAL A 109 19.29 71.66 15.40
N GLU A 110 18.89 71.64 14.14
CA GLU A 110 18.30 70.57 13.35
C GLU A 110 19.25 69.36 13.14
N ASP A 111 18.69 68.14 13.15
CA ASP A 111 19.09 67.11 12.19
C ASP A 111 17.87 66.23 11.85
N ASP A 112 17.38 66.44 10.65
CA ASP A 112 16.06 66.06 10.16
C ASP A 112 16.16 64.74 9.37
N SER A 113 16.70 63.68 9.98
CA SER A 113 16.93 62.40 9.27
C SER A 113 16.35 61.13 9.91
N ASP A 114 15.75 61.18 11.10
CA ASP A 114 15.26 59.96 11.78
C ASP A 114 13.73 59.79 11.81
N GLN A 115 12.96 60.75 11.31
CA GLN A 115 11.48 60.64 11.31
C GLN A 115 10.91 59.78 10.17
N LEU A 116 11.71 59.40 9.16
CA LEU A 116 11.24 58.55 8.06
C LEU A 116 11.41 57.05 8.30
N SER A 117 12.07 56.63 9.38
CA SER A 117 12.21 55.20 9.70
C SER A 117 10.97 54.61 10.38
N VAL A 118 10.10 55.44 10.96
CA VAL A 118 8.93 54.97 11.73
C VAL A 118 7.74 54.62 10.82
N ASP A 119 7.69 55.20 9.61
CA ASP A 119 6.58 55.00 8.65
C ASP A 119 6.74 53.74 7.77
N SER A 120 7.92 53.12 7.76
CA SER A 120 8.15 51.87 7.01
C SER A 120 7.49 50.65 7.67
N ALA A 121 7.27 50.69 9.00
CA ALA A 121 6.60 49.62 9.74
C ALA A 121 5.10 49.50 9.39
N ALA A 122 4.47 50.59 8.96
CA ALA A 122 3.04 50.62 8.62
C ALA A 122 2.72 50.08 7.22
N LYS A 123 3.73 49.89 6.36
CA LYS A 123 3.54 49.51 4.95
C LYS A 123 3.98 48.09 4.60
N GLU A 124 4.72 47.42 5.48
CA GLU A 124 5.16 46.05 5.21
C GLU A 124 4.00 45.08 5.46
N PRO A 125 3.48 44.38 4.44
CA PRO A 125 2.35 43.48 4.62
C PRO A 125 2.75 42.36 5.57
N MET A 126 2.11 42.31 6.74
CA MET A 126 2.32 41.22 7.70
C MET A 126 2.16 39.88 6.98
N LYS A 127 3.19 39.04 7.04
CA LYS A 127 3.16 37.66 6.51
C LYS A 127 1.99 36.86 7.07
N PHE A 128 1.57 37.18 8.30
CA PHE A 128 0.46 36.58 9.01
C PHE A 128 -0.38 37.69 9.66
N ARG A 129 -1.61 37.87 9.18
CA ARG A 129 -2.57 38.89 9.68
C ARG A 129 -3.60 38.33 10.66
N VAL A 130 -3.57 37.02 10.89
CA VAL A 130 -4.57 36.29 11.66
C VAL A 130 -3.82 35.34 12.59
N PRO A 131 -4.27 35.15 13.84
CA PRO A 131 -3.68 34.16 14.73
C PRO A 131 -3.89 32.74 14.16
N HIS A 132 -2.87 31.89 14.29
CA HIS A 132 -2.84 30.56 13.68
C HIS A 132 -3.12 29.49 14.72
N SER A 133 -4.11 28.65 14.47
CA SER A 133 -4.25 27.40 15.21
C SER A 133 -3.12 26.45 14.81
N PHE A 134 -2.63 25.66 15.76
CA PHE A 134 -1.72 24.56 15.45
C PHE A 134 -2.09 23.33 16.26
N LEU A 135 -1.79 22.17 15.67
CA LEU A 135 -1.96 20.87 16.28
C LEU A 135 -0.63 20.12 16.21
N LYS A 136 -0.17 19.61 17.35
CA LYS A 136 1.02 18.74 17.41
C LYS A 136 0.70 17.43 18.10
N PHE A 137 1.15 16.33 17.50
CA PHE A 137 1.11 15.00 18.10
C PHE A 137 2.18 14.90 19.19
N GLY A 138 1.76 14.53 20.40
CA GLY A 138 2.61 14.23 21.53
C GLY A 138 2.77 12.73 21.75
N VAL A 139 3.58 12.37 22.73
CA VAL A 139 3.76 10.98 23.18
C VAL A 139 2.51 10.48 23.91
N GLY A 140 2.35 9.16 24.01
CA GLY A 140 1.25 8.55 24.78
C GLY A 140 -0.14 8.79 24.21
N GLY A 141 -0.26 9.03 22.90
CA GLY A 141 -1.55 9.23 22.25
C GLY A 141 -2.21 10.58 22.57
N LYS A 142 -1.42 11.59 22.95
CA LYS A 142 -1.93 12.95 23.22
C LYS A 142 -1.70 13.90 22.04
N ALA A 143 -2.52 14.91 21.92
CA ALA A 143 -2.34 16.02 20.99
C ALA A 143 -2.42 17.36 21.73
N ILE A 144 -1.53 18.27 21.36
CA ILE A 144 -1.51 19.65 21.83
C ILE A 144 -2.23 20.49 20.77
N ILE A 145 -3.26 21.20 21.19
CA ILE A 145 -4.14 22.00 20.32
C ILE A 145 -4.20 23.41 20.87
N LEU A 146 -3.85 24.40 20.03
CA LEU A 146 -4.09 25.80 20.35
C LEU A 146 -5.41 26.25 19.73
N ASN A 147 -6.40 26.55 20.56
CA ASN A 147 -7.68 27.10 20.10
C ASN A 147 -7.61 28.63 20.08
N VAL A 148 -7.71 29.19 18.89
CA VAL A 148 -7.51 30.62 18.61
C VAL A 148 -8.83 31.40 18.58
N ARG A 149 -9.96 30.73 18.86
CA ARG A 149 -11.30 31.33 18.73
C ARG A 149 -11.69 32.31 19.85
N ASN A 150 -11.01 32.27 20.99
CA ASN A 150 -11.32 33.11 22.15
C ASN A 150 -10.17 34.08 22.45
N SER A 151 -10.47 35.18 23.15
CA SER A 151 -9.50 36.20 23.60
C SER A 151 -8.38 35.66 24.50
N GLU A 152 -8.54 34.44 24.99
CA GLU A 152 -7.53 33.69 25.74
C GLU A 152 -6.95 32.59 24.84
N ASN A 153 -5.65 32.66 24.59
CA ASN A 153 -4.91 31.63 23.86
C ASN A 153 -4.76 30.37 24.72
N ILE A 154 -5.82 29.57 24.80
CA ILE A 154 -5.83 28.36 25.63
C ILE A 154 -5.15 27.22 24.88
N LEU A 155 -4.09 26.68 25.51
CA LEU A 155 -3.43 25.47 25.08
C LEU A 155 -4.13 24.26 25.69
N GLU A 156 -4.73 23.42 24.86
CA GLU A 156 -5.42 22.21 25.29
C GLU A 156 -4.58 20.96 24.99
N ILE A 157 -4.48 20.08 25.98
CA ILE A 157 -3.90 18.75 25.81
C ILE A 157 -5.06 17.75 25.77
N ARG A 158 -5.32 17.16 24.61
CA ARG A 158 -6.39 16.18 24.42
C ARG A 158 -5.84 14.80 24.12
N ASP A 159 -6.63 13.78 24.44
CA ASP A 159 -6.40 12.44 23.93
C ASP A 159 -6.74 12.38 22.44
N LEU A 160 -5.90 11.73 21.63
CA LEU A 160 -6.18 11.54 20.20
C LEU A 160 -7.51 10.80 19.98
N LYS A 161 -7.88 9.90 20.89
CA LYS A 161 -9.15 9.18 20.82
C LYS A 161 -10.36 10.11 20.87
N SER A 162 -10.28 11.21 21.63
CA SER A 162 -11.39 12.18 21.73
C SER A 162 -11.50 13.08 20.50
N LEU A 163 -10.49 13.10 19.63
CA LEU A 163 -10.52 13.80 18.35
C LEU A 163 -11.16 12.98 17.23
N PHE A 164 -11.45 11.69 17.47
CA PHE A 164 -12.10 10.85 16.47
C PHE A 164 -13.59 11.21 16.35
N GLY A 165 -13.91 12.12 15.45
CA GLY A 165 -15.29 12.43 15.07
C GLY A 165 -15.94 11.38 14.16
N ASN A 166 -15.15 10.50 13.57
CA ASN A 166 -15.64 9.48 12.64
C ASN A 166 -15.95 8.16 13.37
N HIS A 167 -17.19 7.70 13.25
CA HIS A 167 -17.64 6.42 13.81
C HIS A 167 -16.80 5.22 13.33
N LYS A 168 -16.23 5.27 12.12
CA LYS A 168 -15.30 4.25 11.61
C LYS A 168 -13.99 4.20 12.41
N LEU A 169 -13.41 5.36 12.73
CA LEU A 169 -12.15 5.43 13.50
C LEU A 169 -12.36 4.99 14.95
N GLN A 170 -13.51 5.33 15.54
CA GLN A 170 -13.87 4.84 16.88
C GLN A 170 -14.00 3.32 16.89
N ARG A 171 -14.67 2.72 15.89
CA ARG A 171 -14.72 1.25 15.76
C ARG A 171 -13.32 0.63 15.69
N ILE A 172 -12.43 1.17 14.86
CA ILE A 172 -11.05 0.68 14.74
C ILE A 172 -10.29 0.80 16.07
N SER A 173 -10.40 1.94 16.77
CA SER A 173 -9.79 2.13 18.09
C SER A 173 -10.26 1.06 19.08
N ASN A 174 -11.58 0.82 19.13
CA ASN A 174 -12.17 -0.18 20.01
C ASN A 174 -11.68 -1.60 19.66
N VAL A 175 -11.53 -1.94 18.38
CA VAL A 175 -11.00 -3.24 17.94
C VAL A 175 -9.55 -3.40 18.41
N ILE A 176 -8.70 -2.39 18.20
CA ILE A 176 -7.29 -2.40 18.62
C ILE A 176 -7.17 -2.51 20.14
N GLU A 177 -8.01 -1.81 20.90
CA GLU A 177 -8.01 -1.87 22.36
C GLU A 177 -8.55 -3.20 22.90
N SER A 178 -9.50 -3.81 22.21
CA SER A 178 -10.01 -5.14 22.57
C SER A 178 -8.98 -6.24 22.37
N PHE A 179 -7.94 -5.99 21.56
CA PHE A 179 -6.88 -6.93 21.27
C PHE A 179 -5.84 -6.94 22.40
N ARG A 180 -5.80 -8.03 23.18
CA ARG A 180 -4.93 -8.18 24.36
C ARG A 180 -3.49 -8.54 24.03
N GLY A 181 -2.83 -7.66 23.26
CA GLY A 181 -1.38 -7.64 23.10
C GLY A 181 -0.83 -8.51 21.96
N PRO A 182 0.48 -8.38 21.67
CA PRO A 182 1.09 -8.98 20.50
C PRO A 182 0.98 -10.51 20.53
N LEU A 183 0.67 -11.12 19.39
CA LEU A 183 0.78 -12.57 19.23
C LEU A 183 2.27 -12.92 19.21
N VAL A 184 2.78 -13.47 20.31
CA VAL A 184 4.18 -13.87 20.44
C VAL A 184 4.26 -15.38 20.30
N ALA A 185 4.94 -15.85 19.25
CA ALA A 185 5.16 -17.27 19.03
C ALA A 185 5.84 -17.90 20.27
N GLY A 186 5.30 -19.02 20.74
CA GLY A 186 5.80 -19.73 21.93
C GLY A 186 5.35 -19.17 23.29
N PHE A 187 4.81 -17.95 23.34
CA PHE A 187 4.30 -17.35 24.59
C PHE A 187 2.77 -17.23 24.59
N THR A 188 2.17 -16.84 23.47
CA THR A 188 0.72 -16.77 23.34
C THR A 188 0.14 -18.18 23.14
N PRO A 189 -0.76 -18.66 24.01
CA PRO A 189 -1.40 -19.96 23.82
C PRO A 189 -2.24 -20.00 22.54
N THR A 190 -2.12 -21.08 21.76
CA THR A 190 -2.88 -21.28 20.51
C THR A 190 -4.39 -21.19 20.75
N HIS A 191 -4.88 -21.71 21.89
CA HIS A 191 -6.28 -21.62 22.27
C HIS A 191 -6.77 -20.17 22.44
N SER A 192 -5.93 -19.28 22.99
CA SER A 192 -6.29 -17.86 23.12
C SER A 192 -6.43 -17.17 21.76
N VAL A 193 -5.59 -17.54 20.79
CA VAL A 193 -5.70 -17.06 19.41
C VAL A 193 -6.99 -17.57 18.77
N LEU A 194 -7.30 -18.86 18.95
CA LEU A 194 -8.52 -19.48 18.44
C LEU A 194 -9.78 -18.77 18.98
N LEU A 195 -9.87 -18.55 20.30
CA LEU A 195 -11.00 -17.85 20.91
C LEU A 195 -11.14 -16.41 20.39
N TYR A 196 -10.02 -15.72 20.15
CA TYR A 196 -10.06 -14.39 19.57
C TYR A 196 -10.64 -14.42 18.15
N VAL A 197 -10.16 -15.33 17.30
CA VAL A 197 -10.65 -15.50 15.92
C VAL A 197 -12.15 -15.83 15.92
N GLN A 198 -12.59 -16.79 16.75
CA GLN A 198 -14.00 -17.17 16.87
C GLN A 198 -14.87 -15.99 17.30
N ARG A 199 -14.39 -15.18 18.24
CA ARG A 199 -15.09 -13.95 18.64
C ARG A 199 -15.21 -12.95 17.48
N GLN A 200 -14.18 -12.80 16.63
CA GLN A 200 -14.27 -11.94 15.45
C GLN A 200 -15.28 -12.47 14.43
N ILE A 201 -15.29 -13.79 14.19
CA ILE A 201 -16.28 -14.45 13.34
C ILE A 201 -17.70 -14.15 13.84
N GLU A 202 -17.95 -14.35 15.14
CA GLU A 202 -19.26 -14.04 15.74
C GLU A 202 -19.67 -12.57 15.59
N LEU A 203 -18.72 -11.64 15.74
CA LEU A 203 -18.99 -10.21 15.59
C LEU A 203 -19.39 -9.86 14.15
N ILE A 204 -18.78 -10.50 13.16
CA ILE A 204 -19.14 -10.31 11.74
C ILE A 204 -20.53 -10.89 11.47
N LEU A 205 -20.79 -12.11 11.92
CA LEU A 205 -22.09 -12.77 11.74
C LEU A 205 -23.24 -11.99 12.41
N LYS A 206 -22.97 -11.34 13.54
CA LYS A 206 -23.94 -10.50 14.27
C LYS A 206 -24.00 -9.05 13.75
N SER A 207 -23.16 -8.68 12.79
CA SER A 207 -23.11 -7.30 12.29
C SER A 207 -24.32 -7.00 11.40
N GLU A 208 -24.89 -5.79 11.53
CA GLU A 208 -26.01 -5.35 10.69
C GLU A 208 -25.69 -5.40 9.19
N ALA A 209 -24.43 -5.12 8.82
CA ALA A 209 -23.98 -5.16 7.43
C ALA A 209 -24.11 -6.57 6.82
N TYR A 210 -23.66 -7.59 7.56
CA TYR A 210 -23.77 -8.98 7.13
C TYR A 210 -25.22 -9.48 7.16
N LEU A 211 -26.02 -9.09 8.16
CA LEU A 211 -27.42 -9.49 8.27
C LEU A 211 -28.30 -8.90 7.16
N LEU A 212 -28.01 -7.66 6.73
CA LEU A 212 -28.77 -6.99 5.67
C LEU A 212 -28.44 -7.56 4.29
N ASN A 213 -27.18 -7.93 4.04
CA ASN A 213 -26.74 -8.50 2.77
C ASN A 213 -25.70 -9.61 2.99
N PRO A 214 -26.11 -10.85 3.31
CA PRO A 214 -25.16 -11.95 3.49
C PRO A 214 -24.34 -12.26 2.23
N SER A 215 -24.87 -11.90 1.05
CA SER A 215 -24.24 -12.10 -0.25
C SER A 215 -23.40 -10.90 -0.72
N SER A 216 -23.21 -9.86 0.10
CA SER A 216 -22.28 -8.79 -0.26
C SER A 216 -20.85 -9.35 -0.28
N SER A 217 -20.10 -9.03 -1.33
CA SER A 217 -18.75 -9.60 -1.51
C SER A 217 -17.83 -9.25 -0.35
N LEU A 218 -17.88 -8.01 0.14
CA LEU A 218 -16.90 -7.55 1.12
C LEU A 218 -17.03 -8.24 2.49
N GLU A 219 -18.24 -8.38 3.01
CA GLU A 219 -18.50 -8.98 4.32
C GLU A 219 -18.33 -10.51 4.28
N SER A 220 -18.73 -11.14 3.17
CA SER A 220 -18.51 -12.58 2.94
C SER A 220 -17.02 -12.91 2.73
N ASP A 221 -16.27 -12.09 1.98
CA ASP A 221 -14.81 -12.20 1.82
C ASP A 221 -14.11 -12.04 3.18
N CYS A 222 -14.56 -11.07 3.98
CA CYS A 222 -14.02 -10.86 5.32
C CYS A 222 -14.25 -12.09 6.20
N LEU A 223 -15.47 -12.62 6.23
CA LEU A 223 -15.81 -13.83 6.97
C LEU A 223 -14.95 -15.03 6.53
N LEU A 224 -14.75 -15.20 5.23
CA LEU A 224 -13.93 -16.26 4.63
C LEU A 224 -12.48 -16.18 5.13
N ILE A 225 -11.89 -14.98 5.19
CA ILE A 225 -10.54 -14.78 5.73
C ILE A 225 -10.47 -15.20 7.21
N TRP A 226 -11.46 -14.83 8.02
CA TRP A 226 -11.47 -15.22 9.43
C TRP A 226 -11.65 -16.72 9.64
N GLN A 227 -12.47 -17.38 8.83
CA GLN A 227 -12.62 -18.84 8.84
C GLN A 227 -11.35 -19.56 8.37
N LEU A 228 -10.62 -18.99 7.41
CA LEU A 228 -9.28 -19.47 7.03
C LEU A 228 -8.30 -19.35 8.20
N LEU A 229 -8.30 -18.23 8.90
CA LEU A 229 -7.46 -18.04 10.10
C LEU A 229 -7.81 -19.04 11.20
N GLU A 230 -9.11 -19.32 11.41
CA GLU A 230 -9.55 -20.34 12.37
C GLU A 230 -8.98 -21.72 11.99
N MET A 231 -9.11 -22.10 10.73
CA MET A 231 -8.61 -23.38 10.21
C MET A 231 -7.08 -23.48 10.34
N LEU A 232 -6.34 -22.42 10.02
CA LEU A 232 -4.89 -22.37 10.17
C LEU A 232 -4.47 -22.59 11.62
N VAL A 233 -5.19 -22.01 12.59
CA VAL A 233 -4.92 -22.19 14.02
C VAL A 233 -5.25 -23.61 14.47
N GLN A 234 -6.40 -24.17 14.06
CA GLN A 234 -6.83 -25.51 14.42
C GLN A 234 -5.90 -26.60 13.85
N GLN A 235 -5.45 -26.43 12.61
CA GLN A 235 -4.62 -27.40 11.89
C GLN A 235 -3.11 -27.14 12.04
N GLN A 236 -2.69 -26.19 12.90
CA GLN A 236 -1.27 -25.83 13.11
C GLN A 236 -0.55 -25.49 11.80
N GLY A 237 -1.25 -24.80 10.89
CA GLY A 237 -0.74 -24.44 9.56
C GLY A 237 -0.74 -25.57 8.53
N ARG A 238 -1.21 -26.78 8.85
CA ARG A 238 -1.31 -27.91 7.90
C ARG A 238 -2.62 -27.91 7.14
N VAL A 239 -2.85 -26.86 6.36
CA VAL A 239 -4.04 -26.72 5.51
C VAL A 239 -3.84 -27.45 4.19
N THR A 240 -4.77 -28.34 3.84
CA THR A 240 -4.72 -29.09 2.58
C THR A 240 -5.65 -28.48 1.52
N GLY A 241 -5.42 -28.83 0.24
CA GLY A 241 -6.31 -28.41 -0.86
C GLY A 241 -7.80 -28.71 -0.63
N PRO A 242 -8.17 -29.92 -0.15
CA PRO A 242 -9.55 -30.23 0.24
C PRO A 242 -10.13 -29.37 1.37
N ASP A 243 -9.29 -28.87 2.29
CA ASP A 243 -9.76 -27.97 3.35
C ASP A 243 -10.11 -26.60 2.79
N LEU A 244 -9.26 -26.06 1.92
CA LEU A 244 -9.50 -24.80 1.22
C LEU A 244 -10.72 -24.89 0.30
N SER A 245 -10.89 -26.00 -0.43
CA SER A 245 -12.04 -26.16 -1.32
C SER A 245 -13.36 -26.22 -0.54
N ARG A 246 -13.40 -26.93 0.59
CA ARG A 246 -14.56 -26.94 1.49
C ARG A 246 -14.88 -25.54 2.01
N LEU A 247 -13.87 -24.78 2.41
CA LEU A 247 -14.05 -23.42 2.89
C LEU A 247 -14.62 -22.50 1.80
N LEU A 248 -14.02 -22.50 0.61
CA LEU A 248 -14.45 -21.67 -0.52
C LEU A 248 -15.84 -22.04 -1.05
N MET A 249 -16.18 -23.34 -1.04
CA MET A 249 -17.48 -23.81 -1.50
C MET A 249 -18.59 -23.65 -0.46
N ALA A 250 -18.27 -23.46 0.82
CA ALA A 250 -19.27 -23.28 1.87
C ALA A 250 -20.11 -22.00 1.69
N THR A 251 -19.55 -20.97 1.03
CA THR A 251 -20.21 -19.69 0.74
C THR A 251 -20.91 -19.67 -0.61
N CYS A 252 -20.58 -20.60 -1.51
CA CYS A 252 -21.34 -20.82 -2.74
C CYS A 252 -22.62 -21.58 -2.40
N ASP A 253 -23.70 -20.85 -2.12
CA ASP A 253 -25.02 -21.44 -1.92
C ASP A 253 -25.35 -22.43 -3.04
N VAL A 254 -25.54 -23.70 -2.68
CA VAL A 254 -26.07 -24.80 -3.51
C VAL A 254 -27.37 -24.43 -4.25
N SER A 255 -28.00 -23.31 -3.86
CA SER A 255 -29.14 -22.66 -4.50
C SER A 255 -28.85 -22.23 -5.95
N GLU A 256 -27.67 -21.70 -6.27
CA GLU A 256 -27.38 -21.25 -7.65
C GLU A 256 -27.16 -22.42 -8.61
N GLN A 257 -26.44 -23.47 -8.17
CA GLN A 257 -26.38 -24.73 -8.93
C GLN A 257 -27.77 -25.31 -9.15
N ARG A 258 -28.67 -25.24 -8.15
CA ARG A 258 -30.06 -25.71 -8.32
C ARG A 258 -30.91 -24.81 -9.20
N ARG A 259 -30.70 -23.50 -9.29
CA ARG A 259 -31.48 -22.65 -10.23
C ARG A 259 -31.06 -22.89 -11.67
N HIS A 260 -29.76 -23.02 -11.94
CA HIS A 260 -29.28 -23.37 -13.28
C HIS A 260 -29.59 -24.81 -13.69
N TYR A 261 -29.57 -25.76 -12.74
CA TYR A 261 -30.06 -27.10 -13.01
C TYR A 261 -31.58 -27.14 -13.16
N LYS A 262 -32.37 -26.48 -12.31
CA LYS A 262 -33.84 -26.68 -12.25
C LYS A 262 -34.59 -25.99 -13.39
N GLU A 263 -34.06 -24.92 -13.97
CA GLU A 263 -34.62 -24.35 -15.20
C GLU A 263 -34.36 -25.25 -16.43
N LYS A 264 -33.28 -26.05 -16.40
CA LYS A 264 -33.07 -27.18 -17.33
C LYS A 264 -33.67 -28.52 -16.87
N SER A 265 -34.14 -28.64 -15.62
CA SER A 265 -34.67 -29.90 -15.04
C SER A 265 -36.17 -30.07 -15.17
N ARG A 266 -36.89 -29.11 -15.75
CA ARG A 266 -38.26 -29.37 -16.22
C ARG A 266 -38.31 -30.25 -17.48
N SER A 267 -37.16 -30.71 -17.99
CA SER A 267 -37.06 -31.68 -19.09
C SER A 267 -36.19 -32.91 -18.78
N PHE A 268 -36.14 -33.38 -17.52
CA PHE A 268 -35.49 -34.65 -17.20
C PHE A 268 -36.44 -35.60 -16.44
N THR A 269 -37.08 -36.48 -17.20
CA THR A 269 -37.52 -37.80 -16.73
C THR A 269 -36.28 -38.67 -16.43
N PRO A 270 -36.37 -39.63 -15.50
CA PRO A 270 -35.30 -40.59 -15.26
C PRO A 270 -35.33 -41.64 -16.36
N THR A 271 -34.79 -41.27 -17.51
CA THR A 271 -34.54 -42.17 -18.64
C THR A 271 -33.04 -42.19 -18.85
N ASN A 272 -32.50 -43.41 -18.87
CA ASN A 272 -31.22 -43.84 -19.45
C ASN A 272 -30.44 -42.74 -20.14
N PHE A 273 -29.14 -42.63 -19.82
CA PHE A 273 -28.12 -41.91 -20.61
C PHE A 273 -28.53 -41.81 -22.08
N ASN A 274 -29.19 -40.71 -22.45
CA ASN A 274 -29.60 -40.48 -23.82
C ASN A 274 -28.32 -40.12 -24.57
N GLU A 275 -27.69 -41.14 -25.15
CA GLU A 275 -27.23 -41.08 -26.53
C GLU A 275 -28.26 -40.26 -27.30
N ARG A 276 -28.00 -38.96 -27.44
CA ARG A 276 -28.71 -38.16 -28.43
C ARG A 276 -28.39 -38.80 -29.76
N SER A 277 -29.35 -39.55 -30.29
CA SER A 277 -29.48 -39.95 -31.69
C SER A 277 -28.17 -39.85 -32.45
N VAL A 278 -27.28 -40.81 -32.24
CA VAL A 278 -26.27 -41.06 -33.25
C VAL A 278 -27.06 -41.26 -34.54
N ASP A 279 -26.83 -40.41 -35.55
CA ASP A 279 -27.47 -40.58 -36.84
C ASP A 279 -27.20 -42.03 -37.27
N SER A 280 -28.24 -42.85 -37.40
CA SER A 280 -28.09 -44.26 -37.75
C SER A 280 -27.17 -44.43 -38.96
N LYS A 281 -27.23 -43.45 -39.89
CA LYS A 281 -26.38 -43.41 -41.08
C LYS A 281 -24.92 -43.10 -40.76
N ALA A 282 -24.61 -42.31 -39.73
CA ALA A 282 -23.25 -42.07 -39.28
C ALA A 282 -22.62 -43.32 -38.67
N TYR A 283 -23.38 -44.04 -37.84
CA TYR A 283 -22.93 -45.31 -37.27
C TYR A 283 -22.72 -46.39 -38.34
N ASP A 284 -23.61 -46.47 -39.33
CA ASP A 284 -23.48 -47.39 -40.46
C ASP A 284 -22.22 -47.09 -41.29
N ARG A 285 -21.95 -45.82 -41.61
CA ARG A 285 -20.72 -45.40 -42.32
C ARG A 285 -19.46 -45.76 -41.54
N PHE A 286 -19.44 -45.45 -40.24
CA PHE A 286 -18.35 -45.80 -39.35
C PHE A 286 -18.09 -47.32 -39.35
N THR A 287 -19.16 -48.12 -39.23
CA THR A 287 -19.07 -49.58 -39.24
C THR A 287 -18.58 -50.13 -40.58
N GLN A 288 -19.02 -49.56 -41.70
CA GLN A 288 -18.54 -49.96 -43.03
C GLN A 288 -17.04 -49.70 -43.22
N LEU A 289 -16.52 -48.56 -42.74
CA LEU A 289 -15.09 -48.25 -42.78
C LEU A 289 -14.28 -49.21 -41.91
N LEU A 290 -14.81 -49.62 -40.75
CA LEU A 290 -14.18 -50.62 -39.89
C LEU A 290 -14.16 -52.01 -40.53
N LEU A 291 -15.28 -52.44 -41.13
CA LEU A 291 -15.35 -53.72 -41.84
C LEU A 291 -14.41 -53.75 -43.06
N GLY A 292 -14.15 -52.59 -43.67
CA GLY A 292 -13.15 -52.41 -44.72
C GLY A 292 -11.70 -52.33 -44.23
N GLY A 293 -11.45 -52.30 -42.91
CA GLY A 293 -10.10 -52.18 -42.33
C GLY A 293 -9.52 -50.76 -42.33
N HIS A 294 -10.30 -49.74 -42.68
CA HIS A 294 -9.85 -48.34 -42.79
C HIS A 294 -9.97 -47.60 -41.44
N ILE A 295 -9.08 -47.93 -40.51
CA ILE A 295 -9.16 -47.43 -39.11
C ILE A 295 -9.05 -45.90 -39.04
N LYS A 296 -8.12 -45.27 -39.79
CA LYS A 296 -7.91 -43.82 -39.76
C LYS A 296 -9.11 -43.04 -40.31
N GLU A 297 -9.71 -43.52 -41.39
CA GLU A 297 -10.90 -42.89 -41.99
C GLU A 297 -12.13 -43.07 -41.11
N ALA A 298 -12.26 -44.22 -40.44
CA ALA A 298 -13.30 -44.45 -39.45
C ALA A 298 -13.20 -43.45 -38.29
N LEU A 299 -11.99 -43.17 -37.80
CA LEU A 299 -11.76 -42.17 -36.74
C LEU A 299 -12.14 -40.75 -37.20
N ASP A 300 -11.72 -40.33 -38.38
CA ASP A 300 -12.07 -39.00 -38.91
C ASP A 300 -13.59 -38.85 -39.17
N SER A 301 -14.26 -39.92 -39.63
CA SER A 301 -15.73 -39.94 -39.77
C SER A 301 -16.40 -39.82 -38.41
N ALA A 302 -15.88 -40.53 -37.40
CA ALA A 302 -16.45 -40.52 -36.06
C ALA A 302 -16.32 -39.15 -35.37
N ILE A 303 -15.19 -38.45 -35.52
CA ILE A 303 -15.03 -37.07 -35.01
C ILE A 303 -16.04 -36.12 -35.65
N LYS A 304 -16.18 -36.18 -36.99
CA LYS A 304 -17.11 -35.30 -37.73
C LYS A 304 -18.57 -35.53 -37.36
N ASP A 305 -18.95 -36.79 -37.17
CA ASP A 305 -20.33 -37.18 -36.89
C ASP A 305 -20.69 -37.18 -35.39
N GLY A 306 -19.74 -36.88 -34.51
CA GLY A 306 -19.96 -36.76 -33.05
C GLY A 306 -19.88 -38.08 -32.26
N LEU A 307 -19.37 -39.15 -32.87
CA LEU A 307 -19.15 -40.49 -32.31
C LEU A 307 -17.89 -40.56 -31.44
N TYR A 308 -17.74 -39.61 -30.51
CA TYR A 308 -16.51 -39.47 -29.72
C TYR A 308 -16.22 -40.65 -28.79
N SER A 309 -17.25 -41.29 -28.23
CA SER A 309 -17.10 -42.50 -27.39
C SER A 309 -16.44 -43.64 -28.15
N ASP A 310 -16.99 -43.97 -29.31
CA ASP A 310 -16.52 -45.06 -30.17
C ASP A 310 -15.13 -44.72 -30.74
N ALA A 311 -14.91 -43.47 -31.16
CA ALA A 311 -13.62 -42.98 -31.62
C ALA A 311 -12.53 -43.10 -30.56
N MET A 312 -12.79 -42.67 -29.32
CA MET A 312 -11.82 -42.74 -28.21
C MET A 312 -11.48 -44.19 -27.85
N ILE A 313 -12.47 -45.09 -27.79
CA ILE A 313 -12.26 -46.51 -27.50
C ILE A 313 -11.45 -47.16 -28.62
N LEU A 314 -11.78 -46.88 -29.89
CA LEU A 314 -11.09 -47.41 -31.05
C LEU A 314 -9.63 -46.92 -31.10
N ALA A 315 -9.40 -45.61 -30.95
CA ALA A 315 -8.06 -45.02 -30.95
C ALA A 315 -7.19 -45.62 -29.83
N ARG A 316 -7.73 -45.73 -28.61
CA ARG A 316 -7.00 -46.31 -27.47
C ARG A 316 -6.61 -47.77 -27.68
N ARG A 317 -7.41 -48.54 -28.41
CA ARG A 317 -7.19 -49.98 -28.61
C ARG A 317 -6.36 -50.29 -29.85
N MET A 318 -6.58 -49.58 -30.94
CA MET A 318 -5.99 -49.88 -32.26
C MET A 318 -4.80 -48.98 -32.60
N CYS A 319 -4.71 -47.78 -32.04
CA CYS A 319 -3.66 -46.79 -32.31
C CYS A 319 -2.67 -46.67 -31.14
N VAL A 320 -2.25 -47.79 -30.55
CA VAL A 320 -1.35 -47.82 -29.37
C VAL A 320 0.01 -47.16 -29.62
N GLY A 321 0.48 -47.13 -30.88
CA GLY A 321 1.73 -46.49 -31.28
C GLY A 321 1.63 -45.00 -31.65
N GLU A 322 0.42 -44.43 -31.69
CA GLU A 322 0.15 -43.07 -32.21
C GLU A 322 -0.72 -42.30 -31.19
N PRO A 323 -0.14 -41.84 -30.06
CA PRO A 323 -0.91 -41.16 -29.01
C PRO A 323 -1.54 -39.84 -29.49
N HIS A 324 -0.98 -39.21 -30.53
CA HIS A 324 -1.50 -37.98 -31.13
C HIS A 324 -2.93 -38.14 -31.68
N GLU A 325 -3.32 -39.34 -32.16
CA GLU A 325 -4.68 -39.57 -32.66
C GLU A 325 -5.72 -39.51 -31.53
N LEU A 326 -5.36 -40.00 -30.33
CA LEU A 326 -6.22 -39.90 -29.16
C LEU A 326 -6.33 -38.44 -28.69
N GLU A 327 -5.21 -37.72 -28.62
CA GLU A 327 -5.19 -36.30 -28.27
C GLU A 327 -6.01 -35.44 -29.24
N LYS A 328 -5.97 -35.74 -30.55
CA LYS A 328 -6.80 -35.10 -31.58
C LYS A 328 -8.30 -35.29 -31.32
N ILE A 329 -8.71 -36.50 -30.92
CA ILE A 329 -10.12 -36.79 -30.60
C ILE A 329 -10.54 -36.10 -29.30
N GLU A 330 -9.68 -36.12 -28.27
CA GLU A 330 -9.93 -35.45 -26.99
C GLU A 330 -10.07 -33.94 -27.14
N THR A 331 -9.16 -33.31 -27.88
CA THR A 331 -9.21 -31.86 -28.17
C THR A 331 -10.45 -31.49 -28.97
N ALA A 332 -10.79 -32.27 -30.01
CA ALA A 332 -12.03 -32.07 -30.78
C ALA A 332 -13.27 -32.25 -29.89
N PHE A 333 -13.30 -33.21 -28.97
CA PHE A 333 -14.42 -33.38 -28.05
C PHE A 333 -14.55 -32.21 -27.06
N LEU A 334 -13.43 -31.73 -26.53
CA LEU A 334 -13.39 -30.62 -25.58
C LEU A 334 -13.77 -29.29 -26.23
N SER A 335 -13.48 -29.07 -27.52
CA SER A 335 -13.87 -27.84 -28.24
C SER A 335 -15.38 -27.67 -28.38
N HIS A 336 -16.17 -28.73 -28.20
CA HIS A 336 -17.64 -28.65 -28.20
C HIS A 336 -18.22 -28.23 -26.84
N ARG A 337 -17.38 -28.12 -25.79
CA ARG A 337 -17.80 -27.68 -24.46
C ARG A 337 -17.70 -26.15 -24.37
N SER A 338 -18.55 -25.57 -23.52
CA SER A 338 -18.42 -24.15 -23.17
C SER A 338 -17.08 -23.89 -22.50
N GLU A 339 -16.45 -22.76 -22.81
CA GLU A 339 -15.21 -22.29 -22.20
C GLU A 339 -15.34 -22.15 -20.66
N MET A 340 -16.55 -21.83 -20.18
CA MET A 340 -16.88 -21.71 -18.76
C MET A 340 -17.15 -23.05 -18.04
N ASN A 341 -16.90 -24.18 -18.71
CA ASN A 341 -17.12 -25.49 -18.11
C ASN A 341 -15.95 -25.83 -17.15
N PRO A 342 -16.22 -26.22 -15.89
CA PRO A 342 -15.17 -26.53 -14.90
C PRO A 342 -14.24 -27.67 -15.36
N VAL A 343 -14.70 -28.57 -16.24
CA VAL A 343 -13.88 -29.62 -16.84
C VAL A 343 -12.78 -29.03 -17.73
N MET A 344 -13.06 -27.94 -18.46
CA MET A 344 -12.05 -27.25 -19.27
C MET A 344 -10.97 -26.62 -18.39
N THR A 345 -11.38 -26.00 -17.28
CA THR A 345 -10.44 -25.44 -16.29
C THR A 345 -9.56 -26.53 -15.68
N LEU A 346 -10.17 -27.65 -15.27
CA LEU A 346 -9.44 -28.78 -14.68
C LEU A 346 -8.43 -29.39 -15.67
N PHE A 347 -8.83 -29.55 -16.94
CA PHE A 347 -7.96 -30.10 -17.97
C PHE A 347 -6.79 -29.15 -18.29
N SER A 348 -7.05 -27.84 -18.37
CA SER A 348 -6.00 -26.83 -18.57
C SER A 348 -4.94 -26.89 -17.45
N VAL A 349 -5.40 -26.88 -16.20
CA VAL A 349 -4.52 -26.94 -15.02
C VAL A 349 -3.75 -28.27 -14.95
N ALA A 350 -4.41 -29.40 -15.24
CA ALA A 350 -3.77 -30.72 -15.27
C ALA A 350 -2.63 -30.80 -16.31
N ASN A 351 -2.77 -30.07 -17.42
CA ASN A 351 -1.78 -29.97 -18.49
C ASN A 351 -0.77 -28.82 -18.28
N GLY A 352 -0.76 -28.18 -17.10
CA GLY A 352 0.14 -27.06 -16.78
C GLY A 352 -0.13 -25.77 -17.56
N GLN A 353 -1.27 -25.67 -18.23
CA GLN A 353 -1.71 -24.49 -18.95
C GLN A 353 -2.44 -23.53 -17.99
N PRO A 354 -2.46 -22.21 -18.27
CA PRO A 354 -3.20 -21.26 -17.44
C PRO A 354 -4.69 -21.63 -17.41
N ALA A 355 -5.29 -21.52 -16.22
CA ALA A 355 -6.73 -21.72 -16.08
C ALA A 355 -7.46 -20.71 -17.01
N PRO A 356 -8.34 -21.14 -17.93
CA PRO A 356 -9.25 -20.24 -18.60
C PRO A 356 -10.03 -19.51 -17.52
N VAL A 357 -9.88 -18.18 -17.48
CA VAL A 357 -10.39 -17.32 -16.42
C VAL A 357 -11.90 -17.48 -16.34
N LEU A 358 -12.41 -17.80 -15.14
CA LEU A 358 -13.84 -17.81 -14.83
C LEU A 358 -14.39 -16.39 -14.76
#